data_AF-A0A497FUM8-F1
#
_entry.id   AF-A0A497FUM8-F1
#
_cell.length_a   1.000
_cell.length_b   1.000
_cell.length_c   1.000
_cell.angle_alpha   90.00
_cell.angle_beta   90.00
_cell.angle_gamma   90.00
#
_symmetry.space_group_name_H-M   'P 1'
#
loop_
_entity.id
_entity.type
_entity.pdbx_description
1 polymer ?
#
loop_
_entity_poly.entity_id
_entity_poly.type
_entity_poly.pdbx_seq_one_letter_code
_entity_poly.pdbx_strand_id
1 'polypeptide(L)' 'MRKAKVLVTREIPEPGPSIIKEHCEAEWWTREEPPPKEWIIEHIKDKDGLLCLLTDKIDKEVMDAAPHLKVISTY' A
#
# COMPACT_ATOMS: atom_id res chain seq x y z
N MET A 1 1.72 6.33 -20.44
CA MET A 1 0.88 5.80 -19.34
C MET A 1 1.33 6.45 -18.03
N ARG A 2 0.42 6.75 -17.10
CA ARG A 2 0.81 7.25 -15.76
C ARG A 2 1.38 6.10 -14.92
N LYS A 3 2.35 6.37 -14.05
CA LYS A 3 2.79 5.39 -13.05
C LYS A 3 1.61 5.05 -12.13
N ALA A 4 1.50 3.80 -11.72
CA ALA A 4 0.47 3.37 -10.77
C ALA A 4 0.79 3.94 -9.39
N LYS A 5 -0.22 4.47 -8.70
CA LYS A 5 -0.08 4.94 -7.32
C LYS A 5 -0.22 3.76 -6.37
N VAL A 6 0.75 3.54 -5.50
CA VAL A 6 0.71 2.41 -4.57
C VAL A 6 0.92 2.87 -3.13
N LEU A 7 0.19 2.26 -2.20
CA LEU A 7 0.45 2.38 -0.77
C LEU A 7 1.29 1.20 -0.31
N VAL A 8 2.36 1.46 0.43
CA VAL A 8 3.23 0.44 1.01
C VAL A 8 3.25 0.61 2.52
N THR A 9 2.73 -0.37 3.26
CA THR A 9 2.55 -0.29 4.72
C THR A 9 3.80 -0.65 5.52
N ARG A 10 4.86 -1.15 4.87
CA ARG A 10 6.15 -1.45 5.50
C ARG A 10 7.26 -1.46 4.46
N GLU A 11 8.46 -1.01 4.86
CA GLU A 11 9.66 -1.28 4.08
C GLU A 11 9.95 -2.78 4.02
N ILE A 12 10.09 -3.31 2.81
CA ILE A 12 10.46 -4.70 2.55
C ILE A 12 11.92 -4.78 2.10
N PRO A 13 12.60 -5.94 2.26
CA PRO A 13 13.97 -6.10 1.80
C PRO A 13 14.13 -5.85 0.29
N GLU A 14 15.33 -5.44 -0.13
CA GLU A 14 15.71 -5.43 -1.54
C GLU A 14 15.55 -6.83 -2.17
N PRO A 15 15.14 -6.93 -3.45
CA PRO A 15 15.04 -5.85 -4.44
C PRO A 15 13.68 -5.10 -4.44
N GLY A 16 12.80 -5.37 -3.47
CA GLY A 16 11.41 -4.88 -3.48
C GLY A 16 11.26 -3.36 -3.65
N PRO A 17 11.89 -2.55 -2.78
CA PRO A 17 11.78 -1.09 -2.86
C PRO A 17 12.34 -0.53 -4.17
N SER A 18 13.44 -1.08 -4.69
CA SER A 18 14.00 -0.66 -5.98
C SER A 18 13.02 -0.87 -7.13
N ILE A 19 12.40 -2.05 -7.22
CA ILE A 19 11.42 -2.37 -8.26
C ILE A 19 10.18 -1.46 -8.16
N ILE A 20 9.69 -1.22 -6.94
CA ILE A 20 8.52 -0.36 -6.70
C ILE A 20 8.82 1.09 -7.10
N LYS A 21 9.98 1.63 -6.72
CA LYS A 21 10.40 3.01 -7.08
C LYS A 21 10.58 3.18 -8.59
N GLU A 22 11.04 2.13 -9.28
CA GLU A 22 11.20 2.14 -10.73
C GLU A 22 9.84 2.22 -11.45
N HIS A 23 8.87 1.38 -11.06
CA HIS A 23 7.61 1.23 -11.82
C HIS A 23 6.41 2.01 -11.27
N CYS A 24 6.41 2.39 -10.00
CA CYS A 24 5.25 2.96 -9.32
C CYS A 24 5.55 4.33 -8.69
N GLU A 25 4.49 5.09 -8.42
CA GLU A 25 4.50 6.23 -7.53
C GLU A 25 4.05 5.73 -6.14
N ALA A 26 5.00 5.50 -5.25
CA ALA A 26 4.76 4.81 -3.99
C ALA A 26 4.75 5.76 -2.80
N GLU A 27 3.72 5.63 -1.98
CA GLU A 27 3.62 6.24 -0.66
C GLU A 27 4.00 5.19 0.39
N TRP A 28 4.92 5.55 1.29
CA TRP A 28 5.55 4.61 2.21
C TRP A 28 5.21 4.94 3.66
N TRP A 29 4.75 3.94 4.39
CA TRP A 29 4.77 3.98 5.84
C TRP A 29 6.18 3.70 6.35
N THR A 30 6.80 4.69 6.99
CA THR A 30 8.21 4.66 7.39
C THR A 30 8.44 4.35 8.87
N ARG A 31 7.37 4.05 9.63
CA ARG A 31 7.49 3.71 11.05
C ARG A 31 7.62 2.20 11.25
N GLU A 32 8.23 1.84 12.38
CA GLU A 32 8.48 0.46 12.76
C GLU A 32 7.19 -0.27 13.19
N GLU A 33 6.27 0.45 13.85
CA GLU A 33 4.95 -0.08 14.21
C GLU A 33 4.04 -0.22 12.98
N PRO A 34 3.12 -1.20 12.90
CA PRO A 34 2.14 -1.27 11.82
C PRO A 34 1.29 0.01 11.75
N PRO A 35 0.91 0.50 10.55
CA PRO A 35 0.01 1.63 10.44
C PRO A 35 -1.37 1.28 11.05
N PRO A 36 -2.01 2.21 11.77
CA PRO A 36 -3.40 2.05 12.20
C PRO A 36 -4.34 1.84 11.00
N LYS A 37 -5.44 1.11 11.20
CA LYS A 37 -6.41 0.83 10.13
C LYS A 37 -6.98 2.11 9.52
N GLU A 38 -7.27 3.09 10.37
CA GLU A 38 -7.81 4.39 9.99
C GLU A 38 -6.83 5.13 9.07
N TRP A 39 -5.54 5.02 9.36
CA TRP A 39 -4.49 5.58 8.50
C TRP A 39 -4.49 4.90 7.13
N ILE A 40 -4.57 3.56 7.07
CA ILE A 40 -4.66 2.83 5.79
C ILE A 40 -5.88 3.31 4.99
N ILE A 41 -7.05 3.41 5.62
CA ILE A 41 -8.29 3.88 4.99
C ILE A 41 -8.14 5.31 4.44
N GLU A 42 -7.47 6.21 5.14
CA GLU A 42 -7.26 7.58 4.68
C GLU A 42 -6.34 7.67 3.47
N HIS A 43 -5.28 6.86 3.44
CA HIS A 43 -4.21 6.98 2.44
C HIS A 43 -4.42 6.07 1.22
N ILE A 44 -5.34 5.10 1.28
CA ILE A 44 -5.61 4.17 0.17
C ILE A 44 -6.59 4.72 -0.88
N LYS A 45 -7.36 5.77 -0.57
CA LYS A 45 -8.51 6.24 -1.37
C LYS A 45 -8.20 6.55 -2.84
N ASP A 46 -6.99 7.04 -3.13
CA ASP A 46 -6.55 7.43 -4.46
C ASP A 46 -5.52 6.47 -5.09
N LYS A 47 -5.34 5.28 -4.51
CA LYS A 47 -4.29 4.33 -4.89
C LYS A 47 -4.81 3.27 -5.86
N ASP A 48 -3.96 2.88 -6.79
CA ASP A 48 -4.19 1.80 -7.74
C ASP A 48 -3.76 0.42 -7.15
N GLY A 49 -2.86 0.41 -6.16
CA GLY A 49 -2.36 -0.81 -5.51
C GLY A 49 -2.02 -0.65 -4.03
N LEU A 50 -2.05 -1.76 -3.30
CA LEU A 50 -1.64 -1.87 -1.89
C LEU A 50 -0.61 -2.99 -1.75
N LEU A 51 0.52 -2.70 -1.10
CA LEU A 51 1.46 -3.68 -0.58
C LEU A 51 1.38 -3.67 0.95
N CYS A 52 0.92 -4.77 1.53
CA CYS A 52 0.71 -4.92 2.96
C CYS A 52 1.42 -6.15 3.55
N LEU A 53 1.46 -6.24 4.88
CA LEU A 53 1.97 -7.40 5.62
C LEU A 53 0.85 -8.16 6.32
N LEU A 54 1.16 -9.36 6.82
CA LEU A 54 0.22 -10.21 7.58
C LEU A 54 -0.39 -9.54 8.82
N THR A 55 0.27 -8.52 9.37
CA THR A 55 -0.22 -7.76 10.54
C THR A 55 -1.29 -6.74 10.20
N ASP A 56 -1.41 -6.37 8.93
CA ASP A 56 -2.34 -5.34 8.49
C ASP A 56 -3.73 -5.95 8.27
N LYS A 57 -4.74 -5.38 8.93
CA LYS A 57 -6.12 -5.84 8.76
C LYS A 57 -6.75 -5.22 7.51
N ILE A 58 -6.62 -5.91 6.39
CA ILE A 58 -7.22 -5.50 5.11
C ILE A 58 -8.57 -6.21 4.93
N ASP A 59 -9.64 -5.56 5.39
CA ASP A 59 -11.01 -6.08 5.35
C ASP A 59 -11.92 -5.27 4.41
N LYS A 60 -13.23 -5.59 4.41
CA LYS A 60 -14.24 -4.93 3.56
C LYS A 60 -14.19 -3.41 3.65
N GLU A 61 -13.95 -2.85 4.84
CA GLU A 61 -13.93 -1.40 5.04
C GLU A 61 -12.76 -0.74 4.31
N VAL A 62 -11.58 -1.39 4.34
CA VAL A 62 -10.40 -0.92 3.61
C VAL A 62 -10.63 -0.99 2.10
N MET A 63 -11.21 -2.10 1.62
CA MET A 63 -11.50 -2.28 0.18
C MET A 63 -12.58 -1.31 -0.33
N ASP A 64 -13.64 -1.09 0.44
CA ASP A 64 -14.71 -0.15 0.09
C ASP A 64 -14.20 1.30 0.03
N ALA A 65 -13.20 1.65 0.85
CA ALA A 65 -12.60 2.98 0.86
C ALA A 65 -11.70 3.26 -0.35
N ALA A 66 -11.35 2.24 -1.13
CA ALA A 66 -10.35 2.31 -2.20
C ALA A 66 -10.96 2.05 -3.59
N PRO A 67 -11.74 3.00 -4.16
CA PRO A 67 -12.51 2.80 -5.40
C PRO A 67 -11.65 2.56 -6.66
N HIS A 68 -10.36 2.88 -6.59
CA HIS A 68 -9.42 2.71 -7.69
C HIS A 68 -8.48 1.52 -7.53
N LEU A 69 -8.57 0.81 -6.38
CA LEU A 69 -7.68 -0.27 -6.04
C LEU A 69 -7.89 -1.45 -6.98
N LYS A 70 -6.81 -1.91 -7.62
CA LYS A 70 -6.84 -3.03 -8.59
C LYS A 70 -6.16 -4.28 -8.06
N VAL A 71 -5.22 -4.11 -7.14
CA VAL A 71 -4.39 -5.21 -6.63
C VAL A 71 -4.02 -4.97 -5.17
N ILE A 72 -4.06 -6.04 -4.39
CA ILE A 72 -3.51 -6.11 -3.04
C ILE A 72 -2.44 -7.20 -3.08
N SER A 73 -1.22 -6.86 -2.68
CA SER A 73 -0.10 -7.76 -2.57
C SER A 73 0.29 -7.89 -1.11
N THR A 74 0.53 -9.11 -0.65
CA THR A 74 0.96 -9.38 0.72
C THR A 74 2.37 -9.94 0.71
N TYR A 75 3.24 -9.38 1.55
CA TYR A 75 4.59 -9.88 1.82
C TYR A 75 4.66 -10.57 3.19
#